data_AF-A0AAD1WZC4-F1
#
_entry.id   AF-A0AAD1WZC4-F1
#
_cell.length_a   1.000
_cell.length_b   1.000
_cell.length_c   1.000
_cell.angle_alpha   90.00
_cell.angle_beta   90.00
_cell.angle_gamma   90.00
#
_symmetry.space_group_name_H-M   'P 1'
#
loop_
_entity.id
_entity.type
_entity.pdbx_description
1 polymer ?
#
loop_
_entity_poly.entity_id
_entity_poly.type
_entity_poly.pdbx_seq_one_letter_code
_entity_poly.pdbx_strand_id
1 'polypeptide(L)'
;DKSEVLDVDNPDLDKYPLFSQARRYECLLEAGDVLFIPALWFHNTVAEEFGVGVNVFWKHLPSECYDKTDTYGNKDPTAASRAVQILDRALKTLEELPEEYKDFYARKMVLRIQTKAYS
;
A
#
# COMPACT_ATOMS: atom_id res chain seq x y z
N ASP A 1 -2.12 5.73 4.62
CA ASP A 1 -1.84 5.24 3.25
C ASP A 1 -0.78 6.03 2.49
N LYS A 2 0.05 6.84 3.14
CA LYS A 2 1.19 7.51 2.48
C LYS A 2 2.49 6.98 3.09
N SER A 3 3.52 6.83 2.26
CA SER A 3 4.87 6.57 2.74
C SER A 3 5.31 7.68 3.69
N GLU A 4 6.06 7.32 4.73
CA GLU A 4 6.66 8.28 5.66
C GLU A 4 8.01 8.84 5.17
N VAL A 5 8.56 8.26 4.09
CA VAL A 5 9.79 8.72 3.42
C VAL A 5 9.42 9.82 2.42
N LEU A 6 9.74 11.07 2.74
CA LEU A 6 9.37 12.25 1.93
C LEU A 6 10.41 12.58 0.87
N ASP A 7 11.69 12.57 1.24
CA ASP A 7 12.82 12.73 0.30
C ASP A 7 13.27 11.34 -0.15
N VAL A 8 12.85 10.97 -1.36
CA VAL A 8 13.14 9.64 -1.93
C VAL A 8 14.55 9.57 -2.56
N ASP A 9 15.16 10.72 -2.84
CA ASP A 9 16.49 10.81 -3.45
C ASP A 9 17.59 10.88 -2.39
N ASN A 10 17.29 11.45 -1.23
CA ASN A 10 18.16 11.44 -0.06
C ASN A 10 17.39 11.00 1.21
N PRO A 11 17.00 9.71 1.30
CA PRO A 11 16.22 9.21 2.42
C PRO A 11 17.03 9.16 3.73
N ASP A 12 16.40 9.53 4.84
CA ASP A 12 16.94 9.30 6.19
C ASP A 12 16.89 7.80 6.51
N LEU A 13 18.00 7.10 6.25
CA LEU A 13 18.12 5.66 6.48
C LEU A 13 18.33 5.28 7.96
N ASP A 14 18.67 6.23 8.82
CA ASP A 14 18.69 5.98 10.27
C ASP A 14 17.25 5.83 10.78
N LYS A 15 16.33 6.67 10.27
CA LYS A 15 14.90 6.58 10.58
C LYS A 15 14.18 5.50 9.78
N TYR A 16 14.52 5.32 8.50
CA TYR A 16 13.84 4.41 7.57
C TYR A 16 14.78 3.39 6.93
N PRO A 17 15.45 2.52 7.73
CA PRO A 17 16.48 1.62 7.23
C PRO A 17 15.98 0.62 6.19
N LEU A 18 14.69 0.26 6.22
CA LEU A 18 14.10 -0.68 5.25
C LEU A 18 13.89 -0.05 3.86
N PHE A 19 13.93 1.28 3.73
CA PHE A 19 13.74 1.95 2.44
C PHE A 19 14.85 1.60 1.44
N SER A 20 16.05 1.26 1.91
CA SER A 20 17.15 0.81 1.05
C SER A 20 16.88 -0.52 0.34
N GLN A 21 15.87 -1.28 0.77
CA GLN A 21 15.43 -2.52 0.13
C GLN A 21 14.39 -2.27 -0.97
N ALA A 22 13.84 -1.06 -1.05
CA ALA A 22 12.86 -0.71 -2.07
C ALA A 22 13.54 -0.59 -3.44
N ARG A 23 13.02 -1.33 -4.43
CA ARG A 23 13.47 -1.20 -5.82
C ARG A 23 12.67 -0.11 -6.52
N ARG A 24 13.31 1.03 -6.82
CA ARG A 24 12.70 2.14 -7.54
C ARG A 24 12.73 1.93 -9.07
N TYR A 25 11.70 2.44 -9.74
CA TYR A 25 11.61 2.60 -11.19
C TYR A 25 11.41 4.08 -11.48
N GLU A 26 12.04 4.59 -12.53
CA GLU A 26 12.12 6.02 -12.82
C GLU A 26 11.87 6.26 -14.31
N CYS A 27 11.15 7.33 -14.63
CA CYS A 27 10.93 7.81 -15.99
C CYS A 27 10.75 9.33 -15.99
N LEU A 28 11.14 9.97 -17.09
CA LEU A 28 10.83 11.37 -17.37
C LEU A 28 9.63 11.42 -18.33
N LEU A 29 8.72 12.35 -18.13
CA LEU A 29 7.56 12.56 -19.01
C LEU A 29 7.70 13.89 -19.72
N GLU A 30 7.74 13.84 -21.05
CA GLU A 30 7.74 15.01 -21.91
C GLU A 30 6.31 15.40 -22.30
N ALA A 31 6.16 16.58 -22.90
CA ALA A 31 4.86 17.05 -23.38
C ALA A 31 4.25 16.09 -24.41
N GLY A 32 3.11 15.49 -24.06
CA GLY A 32 2.38 14.52 -24.89
C GLY A 32 2.57 13.06 -24.47
N ASP A 33 3.49 12.77 -23.56
CA ASP A 33 3.68 11.43 -23.02
C ASP A 33 2.51 11.00 -22.11
N VAL A 34 2.30 9.68 -22.05
CA VAL A 34 1.29 9.07 -21.19
C VAL A 34 1.94 7.94 -20.40
N LEU A 35 1.87 8.03 -19.07
CA LEU A 35 2.30 6.98 -18.16
C LEU A 35 1.11 6.14 -17.70
N PHE A 36 1.19 4.83 -17.91
CA PHE A 36 0.26 3.89 -17.29
C PHE A 36 0.81 3.43 -15.93
N ILE A 37 0.03 3.66 -14.86
CA ILE A 37 0.33 3.19 -13.51
C ILE A 37 -0.72 2.15 -13.12
N PRO A 38 -0.36 0.84 -13.03
CA PRO A 38 -1.29 -0.18 -12.58
C PRO A 38 -1.75 0.09 -11.14
N ALA A 39 -2.96 -0.36 -10.79
CA ALA A 39 -3.45 -0.26 -9.41
C ALA A 39 -2.44 -0.89 -8.43
N LEU A 40 -2.33 -0.31 -7.23
CA LEU A 40 -1.39 -0.68 -6.16
C LEU A 40 0.08 -0.28 -6.38
N TRP A 41 0.44 0.33 -7.52
CA TRP A 41 1.81 0.82 -7.72
C TRP A 41 2.03 2.17 -7.03
N PHE A 42 2.94 2.18 -6.06
CA PHE A 42 3.43 3.42 -5.45
C PHE A 42 4.09 4.31 -6.51
N HIS A 43 3.85 5.60 -6.43
CA HIS A 43 4.46 6.60 -7.31
C HIS A 43 4.74 7.90 -6.55
N ASN A 44 5.82 8.57 -6.93
CA ASN A 44 6.17 9.92 -6.52
C ASN A 44 6.38 10.73 -7.80
N THR A 45 5.93 11.99 -7.82
CA THR A 45 6.07 12.87 -8.97
C THR A 45 6.69 14.19 -8.55
N VAL A 46 7.67 14.64 -9.33
CA VAL A 46 8.32 15.94 -9.19
C VAL A 46 8.13 16.70 -10.50
N ALA A 47 7.66 17.95 -10.42
CA ALA A 47 7.56 18.81 -11.59
C ALA A 47 8.90 19.53 -11.80
N GLU A 48 9.64 19.15 -12.83
CA GLU A 48 10.91 19.81 -13.18
C GLU A 48 10.68 21.18 -13.83
N GLU A 49 9.58 21.33 -14.55
CA GLU A 49 9.14 22.57 -15.19
C GLU A 49 7.67 22.85 -14.89
N PHE A 50 7.20 24.07 -15.22
CA PHE A 50 5.78 24.38 -15.16
C PHE A 50 5.02 23.58 -16.24
N GLY A 51 3.99 22.84 -15.82
CA GLY A 51 3.17 22.04 -16.72
C GLY A 51 1.79 21.72 -16.14
N VAL A 52 0.91 21.21 -16.99
CA VAL A 52 -0.43 20.75 -16.61
C VAL A 52 -0.56 19.29 -16.98
N GLY A 53 -0.74 18.43 -15.96
CA GLY A 53 -1.01 17.01 -16.12
C GLY A 53 -2.48 16.70 -15.87
N VAL A 54 -3.02 15.71 -16.59
CA VAL A 54 -4.36 15.16 -16.37
C VAL A 54 -4.23 13.65 -16.24
N ASN A 55 -4.83 13.08 -15.19
CA ASN A 55 -4.89 11.64 -15.00
C ASN A 55 -6.33 11.13 -15.07
N VAL A 56 -6.49 9.85 -15.44
CA VAL A 56 -7.79 9.18 -15.49
C VAL A 56 -7.67 7.87 -14.72
N PHE A 57 -8.50 7.69 -13.70
CA PHE A 57 -8.66 6.40 -13.03
C PHE A 57 -9.80 5.60 -13.65
N TRP A 58 -9.66 4.28 -13.67
CA TRP A 58 -10.72 3.36 -14.04
C TRP A 58 -10.65 2.09 -13.20
N LYS A 59 -11.75 1.34 -13.18
CA LYS A 59 -11.85 0.09 -12.42
C LYS A 59 -11.21 -1.05 -13.21
N HIS A 60 -10.25 -1.73 -12.59
CA HIS A 60 -9.63 -2.94 -13.14
C HIS A 60 -10.44 -4.21 -12.79
N LEU A 61 -11.05 -4.23 -11.60
CA LEU A 61 -11.90 -5.32 -11.11
C LEU A 61 -13.39 -5.04 -11.43
N PRO A 62 -14.27 -6.05 -11.25
CA PRO A 62 -15.72 -5.82 -11.29
C PRO A 62 -16.15 -4.70 -10.33
N SER A 63 -17.16 -3.92 -10.74
CA SER A 63 -17.54 -2.68 -10.04
C SER A 63 -18.00 -2.89 -8.60
N GLU A 64 -18.54 -4.06 -8.29
CA GLU A 64 -19.01 -4.49 -6.98
C GLU A 64 -17.87 -4.74 -5.97
N CYS A 65 -16.63 -4.90 -6.44
CA CYS A 65 -15.48 -5.08 -5.56
C CYS A 65 -15.10 -3.79 -4.81
N TYR A 66 -15.47 -2.63 -5.36
CA TYR A 66 -15.08 -1.32 -4.86
C TYR A 66 -16.10 -0.73 -3.88
N ASP A 67 -15.63 0.09 -2.95
CA ASP A 67 -16.50 0.84 -2.04
C ASP A 67 -17.31 1.90 -2.81
N LYS A 68 -18.63 1.88 -2.66
CA LYS A 68 -19.55 2.80 -3.36
C LYS A 68 -19.46 4.25 -2.86
N THR A 69 -18.89 4.44 -1.68
CA THR A 69 -18.68 5.75 -1.05
C THR A 69 -17.30 6.32 -1.35
N ASP A 70 -16.44 5.59 -2.08
CA ASP A 70 -15.14 6.08 -2.50
C ASP A 70 -15.26 6.95 -3.75
N THR A 71 -15.11 8.25 -3.55
CA THR A 71 -15.12 9.25 -4.64
C THR A 71 -13.73 9.54 -5.18
N TYR A 72 -12.66 9.10 -4.49
CA TYR A 72 -11.28 9.42 -4.86
C TYR A 72 -10.57 8.23 -5.52
N GLY A 73 -10.93 7.00 -5.17
CA GLY A 73 -10.24 5.78 -5.60
C GLY A 73 -9.14 5.31 -4.64
N ASN A 74 -9.18 5.78 -3.38
CA ASN A 74 -8.17 5.45 -2.36
C ASN A 74 -8.66 4.41 -1.34
N LYS A 75 -9.96 4.12 -1.28
CA LYS A 75 -10.45 3.13 -0.32
C LYS A 75 -10.11 1.73 -0.82
N ASP A 76 -9.77 0.87 0.12
CA ASP A 76 -9.55 -0.54 -0.17
C ASP A 76 -10.78 -1.17 -0.83
N PRO A 77 -10.59 -2.19 -1.70
CA PRO A 77 -11.68 -3.05 -2.13
C PRO A 77 -12.42 -3.62 -0.92
N THR A 78 -13.75 -3.72 -1.00
CA THR A 78 -14.62 -4.10 0.13
C THR A 78 -14.27 -5.45 0.75
N ALA A 79 -13.71 -6.38 -0.03
CA ALA A 79 -13.20 -7.64 0.48
C ALA A 79 -11.95 -7.45 1.37
N ALA A 80 -11.01 -6.59 0.95
CA ALA A 80 -9.81 -6.27 1.71
C ALA A 80 -10.17 -5.53 3.01
N SER A 81 -11.04 -4.50 2.96
CA SER A 81 -11.45 -3.78 4.17
C SER A 81 -12.11 -4.71 5.20
N ARG A 82 -12.97 -5.63 4.76
CA ARG A 82 -13.60 -6.63 5.64
C ARG A 82 -12.57 -7.61 6.21
N ALA A 83 -11.60 -8.05 5.41
CA ALA A 83 -10.55 -8.95 5.86
C ALA A 83 -9.69 -8.30 6.96
N VAL A 84 -9.30 -7.04 6.78
CA VAL A 84 -8.57 -6.26 7.79
C VAL A 84 -9.38 -6.12 9.08
N GLN A 85 -10.67 -5.78 8.98
CA GLN A 85 -11.55 -5.71 10.16
C GLN A 85 -11.67 -7.04 10.92
N ILE A 86 -11.66 -8.17 10.21
CA ILE A 86 -11.66 -9.51 10.83
C ILE A 86 -10.32 -9.78 11.50
N LEU A 87 -9.21 -9.40 10.87
CA LEU A 87 -7.88 -9.51 11.44
C LEU A 87 -7.76 -8.72 12.74
N ASP A 88 -8.24 -7.47 12.78
CA ASP A 88 -8.22 -6.63 13.99
C ASP A 88 -8.96 -7.31 15.16
N ARG A 89 -10.11 -7.94 14.89
CA ARG A 89 -10.84 -8.71 15.91
C ARG A 89 -10.05 -9.91 16.41
N ALA A 90 -9.36 -10.62 15.51
CA ALA A 90 -8.51 -11.75 15.90
C ALA A 90 -7.30 -11.29 16.74
N LEU A 91 -6.66 -10.17 16.36
CA LEU A 91 -5.57 -9.59 17.15
C LEU A 91 -6.05 -9.17 18.53
N LYS A 92 -7.24 -8.57 18.64
CA LYS A 92 -7.86 -8.24 19.92
C LYS A 92 -8.06 -9.45 20.84
N THR A 93 -8.41 -10.62 20.29
CA THR A 93 -8.51 -11.85 21.12
C THR A 93 -7.16 -12.32 21.66
N LEU A 94 -6.05 -12.05 20.96
CA LEU A 94 -4.71 -12.39 21.45
C LEU A 94 -4.26 -11.49 22.60
N GLU A 95 -4.87 -10.32 22.78
CA GLU A 95 -4.57 -9.41 23.91
C GLU A 95 -4.97 -10.00 25.27
N GLU A 96 -5.81 -11.05 25.29
CA GLU A 96 -6.18 -11.78 26.51
C GLU A 96 -5.02 -12.65 27.06
N LEU A 97 -3.99 -12.89 26.26
CA LEU A 97 -2.84 -13.71 26.62
C LEU A 97 -1.67 -12.84 27.13
N PRO A 98 -0.78 -13.39 27.98
CA PRO A 98 0.47 -12.73 28.32
C PRO A 98 1.33 -12.42 27.06
N GLU A 99 2.16 -11.39 27.13
CA GLU A 99 2.91 -10.84 25.99
C GLU A 99 3.69 -11.90 25.20
N GLU A 100 4.36 -12.83 25.89
CA GLU A 100 5.15 -13.90 25.27
C GLU A 100 4.29 -14.85 24.43
N TYR A 101 3.09 -15.20 24.93
CA TYR A 101 2.15 -16.05 24.21
C TYR A 101 1.54 -15.31 23.02
N LYS A 102 1.20 -14.03 23.20
CA LYS A 102 0.70 -13.16 22.13
C LYS A 102 1.71 -13.05 20.98
N ASP A 103 2.98 -12.75 21.27
CA ASP A 103 4.05 -12.66 20.26
C ASP A 103 4.22 -13.99 19.49
N PHE A 104 4.28 -15.11 20.21
CA PHE A 104 4.41 -16.42 19.58
C PHE A 104 3.27 -16.72 18.59
N TYR A 105 2.02 -16.50 19.00
CA TYR A 105 0.86 -16.76 18.15
C TYR A 105 0.72 -15.72 17.02
N ALA A 106 1.11 -14.46 17.23
CA ALA A 106 1.14 -13.45 16.18
C ALA A 106 2.11 -13.83 15.06
N ARG A 107 3.35 -14.24 15.39
CA ARG A 107 4.33 -14.74 14.41
C ARG A 107 3.81 -15.94 13.64
N LYS A 108 3.13 -16.88 14.32
CA LYS A 108 2.49 -18.03 13.68
C LYS A 108 1.39 -17.63 12.70
N MET A 109 0.62 -16.59 13.00
CA MET A 109 -0.40 -16.05 12.10
C MET A 109 0.22 -15.40 10.87
N VAL A 110 1.26 -14.57 11.04
CA VAL A 110 2.02 -13.97 9.92
C VAL A 110 2.55 -15.05 8.97
N LEU A 111 3.19 -16.09 9.51
CA LEU A 111 3.69 -17.20 8.69
C LEU A 111 2.57 -17.91 7.93
N ARG A 112 1.41 -18.13 8.57
CA ARG A 112 0.26 -18.77 7.92
C ARG A 112 -0.31 -17.92 6.79
N ILE A 113 -0.30 -16.60 6.93
CA ILE A 113 -0.69 -15.65 5.86
C ILE A 113 0.30 -15.76 4.71
N GLN A 114 1.60 -15.66 4.98
CA GLN A 114 2.65 -15.79 3.97
C GLN A 114 2.52 -17.10 3.19
N THR A 115 2.40 -18.24 3.87
CA THR A 115 2.29 -19.55 3.19
C THR A 115 1.03 -19.71 2.34
N LYS A 116 -0.10 -19.09 2.73
CA LYS A 116 -1.40 -19.35 2.08
C LYS A 116 -1.81 -18.30 1.06
N ALA A 117 -1.34 -17.07 1.19
CA ALA A 117 -1.86 -15.94 0.43
C ALA A 117 -0.79 -15.22 -0.41
N TYR A 118 0.50 -15.43 -0.16
CA TYR A 118 1.55 -14.84 -0.99
C TYR A 118 1.83 -15.77 -2.18
N SER A 119 2.11 -15.18 -3.34
CA SER A 119 2.44 -15.87 -4.60
C SER A 119 3.95 -15.94 -4.82
#